data_AF-A0A3L6JP70-F1
#
_entry.id   AF-A0A3L6JP70-F1
#
_cell.length_a   1.000
_cell.length_b   1.000
_cell.length_c   1.000
_cell.angle_alpha   90.00
_cell.angle_beta   90.00
_cell.angle_gamma   90.00
#
_symmetry.space_group_name_H-M   'P 1'
#
loop_
_entity.id
_entity.type
_entity.pdbx_description
1 polymer ?
#
loop_
_entity_poly.entity_id
_entity_poly.type
_entity_poly.pdbx_seq_one_letter_code
_entity_poly.pdbx_strand_id
1 'polypeptide(L)' 'MMKSKQKMPWSFYSTLASFGVFFASANMYFLTTWLNHPFKSDLWLIGVVIGLAWLVYSIHMVRRHQQELIEKKQLEGS' A
#
# COMPACT_ATOMS: atom_id res chain seq x y z
N MET A 1 -18.95 -12.02 -26.14
CA MET A 1 -18.96 -11.69 -24.70
C MET A 1 -17.77 -10.78 -24.41
N MET A 2 -17.93 -9.46 -24.59
CA MET A 2 -16.84 -8.50 -24.35
C MET A 2 -16.65 -8.34 -22.84
N LYS A 3 -15.52 -8.83 -22.31
CA LYS A 3 -15.08 -8.55 -20.94
C LYS A 3 -14.97 -7.03 -20.80
N SER A 4 -15.88 -6.43 -20.04
CA SER A 4 -15.77 -5.03 -19.64
C SER A 4 -14.37 -4.83 -19.05
N LYS A 5 -13.59 -3.90 -19.61
CA LYS A 5 -12.33 -3.49 -19.01
C LYS A 5 -12.67 -2.77 -17.71
N GLN A 6 -12.85 -3.52 -16.64
CA GLN A 6 -13.06 -2.98 -15.30
C GLN A 6 -11.74 -2.30 -14.90
N LYS A 7 -11.62 -1.01 -15.25
CA LYS A 7 -10.52 -0.16 -14.82
C LYS A 7 -10.56 -0.17 -13.30
N MET A 8 -9.57 -0.83 -12.68
CA MET A 8 -9.46 -0.80 -11.23
C MET A 8 -9.27 0.66 -10.79
N PRO A 9 -9.88 1.06 -9.68
CA PRO A 9 -9.76 2.43 -9.20
C PRO A 9 -8.29 2.74 -8.93
N TRP A 10 -7.88 3.99 -9.17
CA TRP A 10 -6.47 4.40 -9.04
C TRP A 10 -5.92 4.16 -7.63
N SER A 11 -6.80 4.21 -6.62
CA SER A 11 -6.52 3.83 -5.23
C SER A 11 -6.05 2.38 -5.06
N PHE A 12 -6.49 1.46 -5.92
CA PHE A 12 -6.03 0.08 -5.90
C PHE A 12 -4.56 -0.03 -6.32
N TYR A 13 -4.17 0.65 -7.40
CA TYR A 13 -2.79 0.66 -7.88
C TYR A 13 -1.84 1.34 -6.88
N SER A 14 -2.26 2.44 -6.26
CA SER A 14 -1.45 3.10 -5.23
C SER A 14 -1.28 2.21 -4.00
N THR A 15 -2.32 1.48 -3.59
CA THR A 15 -2.24 0.51 -2.50
C THR A 15 -1.30 -0.64 -2.83
N LEU A 16 -1.40 -1.21 -4.02
CA LEU A 16 -0.54 -2.31 -4.47
C LEU A 16 0.93 -1.89 -4.56
N ALA A 17 1.21 -0.70 -5.10
CA ALA A 17 2.56 -0.14 -5.18
C ALA A 17 3.14 0.11 -3.78
N SER A 18 2.33 0.67 -2.87
CA SER A 18 2.72 0.90 -1.47
C SER A 18 3.05 -0.40 -0.74
N PHE A 19 2.23 -1.44 -0.95
CA PHE A 19 2.47 -2.78 -0.43
C PHE A 19 3.79 -3.37 -0.95
N GLY A 20 4.02 -3.27 -2.27
CA GLY A 20 5.24 -3.76 -2.91
C GLY A 20 6.50 -3.08 -2.36
N VAL A 21 6.48 -1.75 -2.24
CA VAL A 21 7.60 -0.98 -1.68
C VAL A 21 7.84 -1.36 -0.22
N PHE A 22 6.79 -1.41 0.61
CA PHE A 22 6.92 -1.79 2.01
C PHE A 22 7.51 -3.19 2.18
N PHE A 23 6.97 -4.19 1.46
CA PHE A 23 7.46 -5.56 1.55
C PHE A 23 8.89 -5.68 1.04
N ALA A 24 9.24 -5.03 -0.08
CA ALA A 24 10.60 -5.08 -0.62
C ALA A 24 11.62 -4.48 0.37
N SER A 25 11.31 -3.32 0.96
CA SER A 25 12.17 -2.66 1.95
C SER A 25 12.28 -3.48 3.25
N ALA A 26 11.17 -4.03 3.77
CA ALA A 26 11.18 -4.86 4.97
C ALA A 26 11.96 -6.16 4.76
N ASN A 27 11.79 -6.81 3.61
CA ASN A 27 12.53 -8.03 3.28
C ASN A 27 14.02 -7.74 3.13
N MET A 28 14.42 -6.70 2.41
CA MET A 28 15.83 -6.31 2.30
C MET A 28 16.45 -5.99 3.67
N TYR A 29 15.74 -5.30 4.56
CA TYR A 29 16.22 -5.01 5.91
C TYR A 29 16.44 -6.29 6.74
N PHE A 30 15.44 -7.18 6.77
CA PHE A 30 15.54 -8.45 7.49
C PHE A 30 16.62 -9.36 6.91
N LEU A 31 16.69 -9.50 5.58
CA LEU A 31 17.66 -10.38 4.91
C LEU A 31 19.09 -9.89 5.15
N THR A 32 19.36 -8.60 4.95
CA THR A 32 20.71 -8.04 5.14
C THR A 32 21.15 -8.05 6.60
N THR A 33 20.23 -7.84 7.53
CA THR A 33 20.51 -7.93 8.97
C THR A 33 20.77 -9.37 9.42
N TRP A 34 19.96 -10.32 8.96
CA TRP A 34 20.08 -11.73 9.34
C TRP A 34 21.34 -12.38 8.74
N LEU A 35 21.71 -12.04 7.51
CA LEU A 35 22.95 -12.53 6.88
C LEU A 35 24.23 -11.82 7.38
N ASN A 36 24.13 -10.82 8.26
CA ASN A 36 25.23 -9.88 8.57
C ASN A 36 25.93 -9.39 7.28
N HIS A 37 25.11 -9.09 6.27
CA HIS A 37 25.60 -8.75 4.94
C HIS A 37 26.34 -7.39 4.99
N PRO A 38 27.41 -7.17 4.21
CA PRO A 38 28.13 -5.89 4.18
C PRO A 38 27.29 -4.67 3.77
N PHE A 39 26.09 -4.90 3.19
CA PHE A 39 25.12 -3.84 2.86
C PHE A 39 24.10 -3.59 3.98
N LYS A 40 24.28 -4.20 5.15
CA LYS A 40 23.52 -3.89 6.36
C LYS A 40 23.76 -2.42 6.68
N SER A 41 22.72 -1.62 6.57
CA SER A 41 22.78 -0.18 6.80
C SER A 41 21.51 0.25 7.52
N ASP A 42 21.67 1.09 8.54
CA ASP A 42 20.54 1.66 9.30
C ASP A 42 19.61 2.51 8.41
N LEU A 43 20.06 2.90 7.20
CA LEU A 43 19.24 3.51 6.15
C LEU A 43 18.04 2.64 5.75
N TRP A 44 18.18 1.31 5.81
CA TRP A 44 17.07 0.39 5.52
C TRP A 44 15.97 0.48 6.59
N LEU A 45 16.33 0.78 7.84
CA LEU A 45 15.39 0.95 8.96
C LEU A 45 14.49 2.17 8.72
N ILE A 46 15.07 3.25 8.19
CA ILE A 46 14.32 4.44 7.74
C ILE A 46 13.34 4.05 6.62
N GLY A 47 13.79 3.26 5.64
CA GLY A 47 12.93 2.74 4.59
C GLY A 47 11.75 1.89 5.10
N VAL A 48 11.98 1.07 6.13
CA VAL A 48 10.92 0.30 6.80
C VAL A 48 9.91 1.20 7.49
N VAL A 49 10.35 2.20 8.25
CA VAL A 49 9.46 3.13 8.96
C VAL A 49 8.63 3.96 7.97
N ILE A 50 9.28 4.50 6.93
CA ILE A 50 8.59 5.27 5.88
C ILE A 50 7.59 4.37 5.14
N GLY A 51 7.99 3.16 4.76
CA GLY A 51 7.10 2.21 4.09
C GLY A 51 5.90 1.83 4.97
N LEU A 52 6.11 1.65 6.28
CA LEU A 52 5.04 1.35 7.24
C LEU A 52 4.04 2.53 7.32
N ALA A 53 4.55 3.75 7.48
CA ALA A 53 3.71 4.95 7.53
C ALA A 53 2.91 5.12 6.23
N TRP A 54 3.53 4.88 5.09
CA TRP A 54 2.89 4.94 3.78
C TRP A 54 1.81 3.86 3.61
N LEU A 55 2.05 2.64 4.10
CA LEU A 55 1.08 1.55 4.09
C LEU A 55 -0.16 1.91 4.91
N VAL A 56 0.05 2.42 6.14
CA VAL A 56 -1.04 2.86 7.03
C VAL A 56 -1.86 3.97 6.38
N TYR A 57 -1.19 4.97 5.78
CA TYR A 57 -1.85 6.04 5.06
C TYR A 57 -2.67 5.54 3.87
N SER A 58 -2.12 4.61 3.08
CA SER A 58 -2.82 4.03 1.94
C SER A 58 -4.08 3.26 2.36
N ILE A 59 -3.99 2.47 3.42
CA ILE A 59 -5.16 1.77 3.99
C ILE A 59 -6.21 2.76 4.47
N HIS A 60 -5.80 3.85 5.14
CA HIS A 60 -6.71 4.89 5.61
C HIS A 60 -7.46 5.55 4.44
N MET A 61 -6.76 5.89 3.36
CA MET A 61 -7.36 6.46 2.16
C MET A 61 -8.38 5.51 1.49
N VAL A 62 -8.07 4.22 1.41
CA VAL A 62 -9.01 3.22 0.87
C VAL A 62 -10.27 3.14 1.71
N ARG A 63 -10.15 3.11 3.05
CA ARG A 63 -11.31 3.07 3.95
C ARG A 63 -12.20 4.29 3.81
N ARG A 64 -11.61 5.48 3.73
CA ARG A 64 -12.35 6.72 3.51
C ARG A 64 -13.07 6.70 2.17
N HIS A 65 -12.41 6.25 1.11
CA HIS A 65 -13.03 6.15 -0.21
C HIS A 65 -14.19 5.15 -0.25
N GLN A 66 -14.08 4.02 0.47
CA GLN A 66 -15.18 3.07 0.64
C GLN A 66 -16.38 3.71 1.37
N GLN A 67 -16.14 4.51 2.42
CA GLN A 67 -17.19 5.24 3.13
C GLN A 67 -17.91 6.25 2.23
N GLU A 68 -17.15 7.05 1.48
CA GLU A 68 -17.70 8.02 0.51
C GLU A 68 -18.59 7.33 -0.56
N LEU A 69 -18.21 6.13 -1.02
CA LEU A 69 -19.02 5.37 -1.97
C LEU A 69 -20.31 4.81 -1.35
N ILE A 70 -20.29 4.45 -0.06
CA ILE A 70 -21.49 3.98 0.65
C ILE A 70 -22.46 5.14 0.88
N GLU A 71 -21.98 6.31 1.31
CA GLU A 71 -22.81 7.51 1.50
C GLU A 71 -23.46 7.95 0.18
N LYS A 72 -22.71 7.97 -0.92
CA LYS A 72 -23.27 8.29 -2.25
C LYS A 72 -24.37 7.32 -2.67
N LYS A 73 -24.19 6.03 -2.43
CA LYS A 73 -25.23 5.01 -2.71
C LYS A 73 -26.49 5.21 -1.88
N GLN A 74 -26.36 5.66 -0.63
CA GLN A 74 -27.52 5.97 0.20
C GLN A 74 -28.26 7.21 -0.29
N LEU A 75 -27.53 8.24 -0.74
CA LEU A 75 -28.12 9.47 -1.28
C LEU A 75 -28.80 9.27 -2.64
N GLU A 76 -28.28 8.41 -3.53
CA GLU A 76 -28.90 8.12 -4.84
C GLU A 76 -30.08 7.15 -4.74
N GLY A 77 -30.20 6.38 -3.65
CA GLY A 77 -31.28 5.43 -3.41
C GLY A 77 -32.46 5.98 -2.57
N SER A 78 -32.41 7.26 -2.17
CA SER A 78 -33.44 7.97 -1.40
C SER A 78 -34.22 8.92 -2.28
#